data_AF-A0A1G1Y0F8-F1
#
_entry.id   AF-A0A1G1Y0F8-F1
#
_cell.length_a   1.000
_cell.length_b   1.000
_cell.length_c   1.000
_cell.angle_alpha   90.00
_cell.angle_beta   90.00
_cell.angle_gamma   90.00
#
_symmetry.space_group_name_H-M   'P 1'
#
loop_
_entity.id
_entity.type
_entity.pdbx_description
1 polymer ?
#
loop_
_entity_poly.entity_id
_entity_poly.type
_entity_poly.pdbx_seq_one_letter_code
_entity_poly.pdbx_strand_id
1 'polypeptide(L)'
;MEKKLVLTVCSGNIQRSVIAQLCLSRELVNIGREAEFEVISRGIQGTMGTDDPKFPNLRYYSTEYGHTEPCLREIGIEIPVDQKATVIDEEIVERASLILVMEDDVFHTKKTPKGELMSLVAQFPEHAYKMRLFMELVGKQKDVADCYGKDDADFHRQMVMDINEGARDGIRTMIRWVEELEADKERRFGNG
;
A
#
# COMPACT_ATOMS: atom_id res chain seq x y z
N MET A 1 -9.42 18.27 -13.39
CA MET A 1 -8.03 17.93 -13.03
C MET A 1 -7.97 16.43 -12.83
N GLU A 2 -6.90 15.81 -13.28
CA GLU A 2 -6.62 14.40 -12.94
C GLU A 2 -6.35 14.30 -11.43
N LYS A 3 -6.79 13.21 -10.80
CA LYS A 3 -6.55 12.99 -9.37
C LYS A 3 -5.09 12.63 -9.13
N LYS A 4 -4.54 13.08 -8.02
CA LYS A 4 -3.20 12.68 -7.56
C LYS A 4 -3.27 11.25 -7.03
N LEU A 5 -2.45 10.38 -7.58
CA LEU A 5 -2.51 8.95 -7.30
C LEU A 5 -1.56 8.59 -6.15
N VAL A 6 -2.09 7.98 -5.10
CA VAL A 6 -1.32 7.36 -4.02
C VAL A 6 -1.42 5.84 -4.15
N LEU A 7 -0.27 5.18 -4.18
CA LEU A 7 -0.17 3.74 -4.36
C LEU A 7 0.27 3.07 -3.07
N THR A 8 -0.49 2.13 -2.52
CA THR A 8 -0.04 1.28 -1.39
C THR A 8 0.47 -0.06 -1.91
N VAL A 9 1.61 -0.54 -1.40
CA VAL A 9 2.26 -1.76 -1.92
C VAL A 9 2.70 -2.69 -0.80
N CYS A 10 2.32 -3.97 -0.92
CA CYS A 10 2.87 -5.05 -0.10
C CYS A 10 3.31 -6.21 -1.00
N SER A 11 3.66 -7.37 -0.43
CA SER A 11 4.06 -8.54 -1.21
C SER A 11 2.97 -8.99 -2.20
N GLY A 12 1.80 -9.39 -1.71
CA GLY A 12 0.80 -10.09 -2.53
C GLY A 12 -0.43 -9.29 -2.92
N ASN A 13 -0.60 -8.06 -2.42
CA ASN A 13 -1.83 -7.27 -2.61
C ASN A 13 -3.13 -7.98 -2.18
N ILE A 14 -3.05 -8.82 -1.15
CA ILE A 14 -4.19 -9.56 -0.62
C ILE A 14 -4.82 -8.84 0.57
N GLN A 15 -3.98 -8.37 1.50
CA GLN A 15 -4.43 -7.91 2.83
C GLN A 15 -3.91 -6.50 3.13
N ARG A 16 -2.63 -6.36 3.52
CA ARG A 16 -2.07 -5.13 4.09
C ARG A 16 -2.24 -3.89 3.21
N SER A 17 -1.80 -3.93 1.94
CA SER A 17 -1.92 -2.77 1.05
C SER A 17 -3.38 -2.45 0.70
N VAL A 18 -4.25 -3.46 0.59
CA VAL A 18 -5.70 -3.28 0.37
C VAL A 18 -6.33 -2.56 1.56
N ILE A 19 -6.03 -3.00 2.78
CA ILE A 19 -6.55 -2.35 4.00
C ILE A 19 -6.03 -0.91 4.09
N ALA A 20 -4.75 -0.68 3.81
CA ALA A 20 -4.17 0.66 3.80
C ALA A 20 -4.83 1.58 2.77
N GLN A 21 -5.11 1.07 1.56
CA GLN A 21 -5.87 1.78 0.54
C GLN A 21 -7.23 2.22 1.09
N LEU A 22 -8.02 1.27 1.60
CA LEU A 22 -9.38 1.54 2.07
C LEU A 22 -9.39 2.52 3.25
N CYS A 23 -8.47 2.38 4.20
CA CYS A 23 -8.32 3.30 5.31
C CYS A 23 -7.95 4.72 4.83
N LEU A 24 -6.95 4.87 3.96
CA LEU A 24 -6.56 6.19 3.43
C LEU A 24 -7.69 6.83 2.61
N SER A 25 -8.40 6.05 1.78
CA SER A 25 -9.56 6.53 1.03
C SER A 25 -10.67 7.04 1.97
N ARG A 26 -10.97 6.30 3.05
CA ARG A 26 -11.92 6.75 4.08
C ARG A 26 -11.47 8.08 4.70
N GLU A 27 -10.20 8.21 5.05
CA GLU A 27 -9.69 9.44 5.67
C GLU A 27 -9.71 10.63 4.71
N LEU A 28 -9.46 10.42 3.42
CA LEU A 28 -9.63 11.47 2.41
C LEU A 28 -11.08 11.98 2.35
N VAL A 29 -12.06 11.07 2.41
CA VAL A 29 -13.49 11.44 2.49
C VAL A 29 -13.79 12.21 3.78
N ASN A 30 -13.27 11.73 4.93
CA ASN A 30 -13.49 12.38 6.23
C ASN A 30 -13.01 13.84 6.28
N ILE A 31 -11.99 14.19 5.49
CA ILE A 31 -11.44 15.54 5.40
C ILE A 31 -11.84 16.30 4.12
N GLY A 32 -12.72 15.72 3.29
CA GLY A 32 -13.25 16.35 2.07
C GLY A 32 -12.24 16.54 0.94
N ARG A 33 -11.28 15.62 0.78
CA ARG A 33 -10.21 15.66 -0.24
C ARG A 33 -10.29 14.49 -1.25
N GLU A 34 -11.33 13.67 -1.21
CA GLU A 34 -11.53 12.51 -2.09
C GLU A 34 -11.68 12.88 -3.58
N ALA A 35 -12.03 14.12 -3.89
CA ALA A 35 -12.09 14.63 -5.25
C ALA A 35 -10.71 14.91 -5.86
N GLU A 36 -9.69 15.13 -5.03
CA GLU A 36 -8.32 15.49 -5.45
C GLU A 36 -7.37 14.30 -5.47
N PHE A 37 -7.65 13.27 -4.67
CA PHE A 37 -6.77 12.12 -4.49
C PHE A 37 -7.48 10.83 -4.85
N GLU A 38 -6.71 9.89 -5.41
CA GLU A 38 -7.11 8.50 -5.59
C GLU A 38 -6.10 7.64 -4.86
N VAL A 39 -6.57 6.61 -4.14
CA VAL A 39 -5.71 5.62 -3.50
C VAL A 39 -6.03 4.27 -4.08
N ILE A 40 -5.00 3.58 -4.56
CA ILE A 40 -5.09 2.21 -5.05
C ILE A 40 -4.00 1.36 -4.41
N SER A 41 -4.11 0.04 -4.52
CA SER A 41 -3.13 -0.89 -4.01
C SER A 41 -2.59 -1.83 -5.09
N ARG A 42 -1.33 -2.24 -4.93
CA ARG A 42 -0.65 -3.23 -5.78
C ARG A 42 0.25 -4.17 -4.96
N GLY A 43 0.78 -5.17 -5.63
CA GLY A 43 1.68 -6.18 -5.06
C GLY A 43 2.85 -6.48 -5.98
N ILE A 44 3.96 -6.94 -5.41
CA ILE A 44 5.17 -7.30 -6.17
C ILE A 44 5.26 -8.80 -6.48
N GLN A 45 4.42 -9.66 -5.88
CA GLN A 45 4.27 -11.04 -6.34
C GLN A 45 3.69 -11.07 -7.76
N GLY A 46 4.11 -12.04 -8.55
CA GLY A 46 3.80 -12.11 -9.99
C GLY A 46 4.80 -11.32 -10.86
N THR A 47 5.66 -10.48 -10.27
CA THR A 47 6.77 -9.84 -11.00
C THR A 47 8.04 -10.68 -10.96
N MET A 48 8.99 -10.38 -11.85
CA MET A 48 10.34 -10.98 -11.84
C MET A 48 10.33 -12.52 -11.84
N GLY A 49 9.30 -13.13 -12.45
CA GLY A 49 9.13 -14.58 -12.50
C GLY A 49 8.80 -15.24 -11.17
N THR A 50 8.31 -14.48 -10.18
CA THR A 50 7.73 -15.03 -8.95
C THR A 50 6.30 -15.50 -9.16
N ASP A 51 5.85 -16.42 -8.32
CA ASP A 51 4.48 -16.91 -8.37
C ASP A 51 3.48 -15.81 -8.01
N ASP A 52 2.33 -15.84 -8.69
CA ASP A 52 1.17 -15.03 -8.32
C ASP A 52 0.67 -15.41 -6.91
N PRO A 53 -0.06 -14.50 -6.24
CA PRO A 53 -0.78 -14.85 -5.03
C PRO A 53 -1.70 -16.07 -5.26
N LYS A 54 -1.69 -17.00 -4.30
CA LYS A 54 -2.45 -18.27 -4.38
C LYS A 54 -3.94 -18.08 -4.68
N PHE A 55 -4.55 -17.02 -4.15
CA PHE A 55 -5.96 -16.70 -4.36
C PHE A 55 -6.12 -15.23 -4.74
N PRO A 56 -7.23 -14.86 -5.40
CA PRO A 56 -7.39 -13.52 -5.93
C PRO A 56 -7.59 -12.45 -4.86
N ASN A 57 -8.06 -12.76 -3.65
CA ASN A 57 -8.20 -11.76 -2.58
C ASN A 57 -8.31 -12.42 -1.19
N LEU A 58 -8.30 -11.58 -0.14
CA LEU A 58 -8.33 -12.02 1.25
C LEU A 58 -9.51 -12.93 1.58
N ARG A 59 -10.68 -12.74 0.96
CA ARG A 59 -11.91 -13.51 1.27
C ARG A 59 -11.77 -15.01 1.00
N TYR A 60 -10.78 -15.42 0.18
CA TYR A 60 -10.48 -16.83 -0.10
C TYR A 60 -9.53 -17.47 0.93
N TYR A 61 -8.90 -16.68 1.77
CA TYR A 61 -8.04 -17.14 2.86
C TYR A 61 -8.89 -17.23 4.12
N SER A 62 -9.54 -18.37 4.35
CA SER A 62 -10.57 -18.50 5.39
C SER A 62 -10.08 -18.12 6.80
N THR A 63 -8.85 -18.50 7.16
CA THR A 63 -8.26 -18.19 8.47
C THR A 63 -7.96 -16.71 8.59
N GLU A 64 -7.20 -16.16 7.64
CA GLU A 64 -6.79 -14.77 7.66
C GLU A 64 -8.00 -13.82 7.53
N TYR A 65 -8.97 -14.15 6.68
CA TYR A 65 -10.23 -13.40 6.56
C TYR A 65 -11.06 -13.49 7.83
N GLY A 66 -11.20 -14.69 8.41
CA GLY A 66 -11.94 -14.91 9.64
C GLY A 66 -11.43 -14.07 10.82
N HIS A 67 -10.11 -13.88 10.92
CA HIS A 67 -9.49 -13.02 11.94
C HIS A 67 -9.55 -11.52 11.60
N THR A 68 -9.44 -11.18 10.32
CA THR A 68 -9.34 -9.78 9.86
C THR A 68 -10.69 -9.11 9.72
N GLU A 69 -11.71 -9.82 9.20
CA GLU A 69 -13.03 -9.27 8.91
C GLU A 69 -13.70 -8.60 10.14
N PRO A 70 -13.72 -9.22 11.34
CA PRO A 70 -14.30 -8.58 12.52
C PRO A 70 -13.61 -7.26 12.87
N CYS A 71 -12.29 -7.20 12.75
CA CYS A 71 -11.50 -6.00 13.01
C CYS A 71 -11.79 -4.88 11.98
N LEU A 72 -11.96 -5.24 10.71
CA LEU A 72 -12.31 -4.27 9.66
C LEU A 72 -13.71 -3.70 9.88
N ARG A 73 -14.68 -4.54 10.24
CA ARG A 73 -16.05 -4.10 10.57
C ARG A 73 -16.06 -3.13 11.76
N GLU A 74 -15.24 -3.38 12.78
CA GLU A 74 -15.12 -2.49 13.94
C GLU A 74 -14.68 -1.07 13.55
N ILE A 75 -13.76 -0.94 12.58
CA ILE A 75 -13.29 0.35 12.08
C ILE A 75 -14.10 0.88 10.89
N GLY A 76 -15.23 0.25 10.55
CA GLY A 76 -16.10 0.67 9.45
C GLY A 76 -15.50 0.49 8.05
N ILE A 77 -14.60 -0.49 7.86
CA ILE A 77 -14.02 -0.85 6.57
C ILE A 77 -14.62 -2.16 6.07
N GLU A 78 -14.97 -2.20 4.79
CA GLU A 78 -15.36 -3.41 4.07
C GLU A 78 -14.46 -3.60 2.85
N ILE A 79 -13.93 -4.81 2.65
CA ILE A 79 -13.16 -5.15 1.45
C ILE A 79 -14.14 -5.46 0.32
N PRO A 80 -14.14 -4.75 -0.81
CA PRO A 80 -15.03 -5.04 -1.93
C PRO A 80 -14.93 -6.49 -2.41
N VAL A 81 -16.05 -7.09 -2.82
CA VAL A 81 -16.10 -8.50 -3.28
C VAL A 81 -15.28 -8.70 -4.55
N ASP A 82 -15.24 -7.68 -5.41
CA ASP A 82 -14.53 -7.63 -6.67
C ASP A 82 -13.07 -7.15 -6.55
N GLN A 83 -12.63 -6.78 -5.34
CA GLN A 83 -11.22 -6.50 -5.08
C GLN A 83 -10.40 -7.73 -5.44
N LYS A 84 -9.36 -7.54 -6.24
CA LYS A 84 -8.39 -8.58 -6.62
C LYS A 84 -6.98 -8.09 -6.37
N ALA A 85 -6.10 -9.01 -5.99
CA ALA A 85 -4.68 -8.80 -6.05
C ALA A 85 -4.31 -8.41 -7.48
N THR A 86 -3.61 -7.30 -7.58
CA THR A 86 -3.18 -6.73 -8.84
C THR A 86 -1.68 -6.48 -8.75
N VAL A 87 -0.95 -7.04 -9.72
CA VAL A 87 0.49 -6.91 -9.82
C VAL A 87 0.85 -5.47 -10.16
N ILE A 88 1.92 -4.95 -9.57
CA ILE A 88 2.46 -3.63 -9.90
C ILE A 88 3.11 -3.65 -11.28
N ASP A 89 2.98 -2.55 -12.02
CA ASP A 89 3.59 -2.36 -13.33
C ASP A 89 4.22 -0.95 -13.46
N GLU A 90 4.97 -0.73 -14.54
CA GLU A 90 5.64 0.53 -14.81
C GLU A 90 4.64 1.69 -14.94
N GLU A 91 3.53 1.48 -15.66
CA GLU A 91 2.54 2.53 -15.95
C GLU A 91 1.98 3.11 -14.65
N ILE A 92 1.60 2.25 -13.70
CA ILE A 92 1.01 2.71 -12.45
C ILE A 92 2.05 3.35 -11.53
N VAL A 93 3.29 2.85 -11.56
CA VAL A 93 4.40 3.45 -10.83
C VAL A 93 4.69 4.83 -11.37
N GLU A 94 4.77 5.02 -12.69
CA GLU A 94 5.02 6.31 -13.33
C GLU A 94 3.96 7.35 -12.93
N ARG A 95 2.68 6.96 -13.00
CA ARG A 95 1.52 7.81 -12.67
C ARG A 95 1.39 8.15 -11.19
N ALA A 96 1.85 7.27 -10.29
CA ALA A 96 1.75 7.50 -8.85
C ALA A 96 2.52 8.76 -8.42
N SER A 97 1.87 9.64 -7.67
CA SER A 97 2.50 10.78 -7.00
C SER A 97 3.32 10.35 -5.78
N LEU A 98 2.82 9.35 -5.05
CA LEU A 98 3.44 8.79 -3.84
C LEU A 98 3.20 7.27 -3.79
N ILE A 99 4.22 6.52 -3.36
CA ILE A 99 4.16 5.07 -3.18
C ILE A 99 4.47 4.75 -1.71
N LEU A 100 3.51 4.13 -1.03
CA LEU A 100 3.59 3.74 0.38
C LEU A 100 3.78 2.23 0.49
N VAL A 101 4.91 1.81 1.05
CA VAL A 101 5.30 0.40 1.14
C VAL A 101 5.03 -0.13 2.54
N MET A 102 4.43 -1.32 2.63
CA MET A 102 4.00 -1.88 3.92
C MET A 102 5.15 -2.47 4.76
N GLU A 103 6.27 -2.84 4.14
CA GLU A 103 7.42 -3.45 4.84
C GLU A 103 8.74 -3.20 4.11
N ASP A 104 9.84 -3.14 4.86
CA ASP A 104 11.18 -2.85 4.34
C ASP A 104 11.68 -3.91 3.38
N ASP A 105 11.31 -5.18 3.58
CA ASP A 105 11.69 -6.22 2.63
C ASP A 105 11.14 -5.93 1.23
N VAL A 106 9.83 -5.66 1.12
CA VAL A 106 9.20 -5.27 -0.16
C VAL A 106 9.83 -3.99 -0.70
N PHE A 107 10.26 -3.08 0.17
CA PHE A 107 10.85 -1.82 -0.23
C PHE A 107 12.28 -1.98 -0.77
N HIS A 108 13.16 -2.67 -0.05
CA HIS A 108 14.61 -2.65 -0.27
C HIS A 108 15.25 -4.02 -0.49
N THR A 109 14.84 -5.08 0.22
CA THR A 109 15.70 -6.28 0.36
C THR A 109 15.13 -7.57 -0.24
N LYS A 110 13.85 -7.61 -0.62
CA LYS A 110 13.15 -8.83 -1.04
C LYS A 110 13.78 -9.45 -2.26
N LYS A 111 13.87 -10.79 -2.25
CA LYS A 111 14.49 -11.58 -3.32
C LYS A 111 13.55 -12.62 -3.91
N THR A 112 13.76 -12.94 -5.17
CA THR A 112 13.12 -14.08 -5.84
C THR A 112 13.59 -15.41 -5.21
N PRO A 113 12.93 -16.55 -5.47
CA PRO A 113 13.42 -17.87 -5.06
C PRO A 113 14.82 -18.22 -5.57
N LYS A 114 15.29 -17.56 -6.63
CA LYS A 114 16.64 -17.70 -7.20
C LYS A 114 17.67 -16.76 -6.55
N GLY A 115 17.26 -15.91 -5.62
CA GLY A 115 18.13 -14.98 -4.88
C GLY A 115 18.35 -13.62 -5.57
N GLU A 116 17.63 -13.32 -6.64
CA GLU A 116 17.71 -12.03 -7.34
C GLU A 116 16.90 -10.97 -6.59
N LEU A 117 17.40 -9.73 -6.53
CA LEU A 117 16.69 -8.64 -5.85
C LEU A 117 15.42 -8.26 -6.63
N MET A 118 14.27 -8.31 -5.96
CA MET A 118 12.94 -8.00 -6.50
C MET A 118 12.19 -6.96 -5.66
N SER A 119 12.89 -6.24 -4.79
CA SER A 119 12.29 -5.14 -4.04
C SER A 119 11.82 -4.03 -4.98
N LEU A 120 10.91 -3.19 -4.51
CA LEU A 120 10.34 -2.07 -5.27
C LEU A 120 11.42 -1.15 -5.85
N VAL A 121 12.43 -0.78 -5.05
CA VAL A 121 13.54 0.08 -5.51
C VAL A 121 14.45 -0.60 -6.52
N ALA A 122 14.51 -1.93 -6.53
CA ALA A 122 15.26 -2.68 -7.52
C ALA A 122 14.52 -2.78 -8.85
N GLN A 123 13.19 -2.92 -8.80
CA GLN A 123 12.34 -2.99 -9.99
C GLN A 123 12.14 -1.62 -10.65
N PHE A 124 11.99 -0.55 -9.85
CA PHE A 124 11.69 0.81 -10.33
C PHE A 124 12.63 1.87 -9.73
N PRO A 125 13.95 1.78 -10.00
CA PRO A 125 14.94 2.63 -9.34
C PRO A 125 14.75 4.13 -9.61
N GLU A 126 14.30 4.51 -10.80
CA GLU A 126 14.06 5.91 -11.18
C GLU A 126 12.93 6.56 -10.37
N HIS A 127 12.06 5.74 -9.77
CA HIS A 127 10.91 6.17 -8.98
C HIS A 127 11.11 6.02 -7.47
N ALA A 128 12.30 5.60 -7.01
CA ALA A 128 12.58 5.40 -5.58
C ALA A 128 12.38 6.67 -4.74
N TYR A 129 12.56 7.86 -5.32
CA TYR A 129 12.43 9.13 -4.60
C TYR A 129 11.02 9.39 -4.05
N LYS A 130 9.98 8.83 -4.68
CA LYS A 130 8.57 8.93 -4.26
C LYS A 130 8.08 7.70 -3.48
N MET A 131 8.96 6.80 -3.10
CA MET A 131 8.65 5.64 -2.27
C MET A 131 8.98 5.92 -0.79
N ARG A 132 8.09 5.52 0.12
CA ARG A 132 8.24 5.68 1.58
C ARG A 132 7.62 4.47 2.29
N LEU A 133 8.08 4.13 3.48
CA LEU A 133 7.35 3.16 4.32
C LEU A 133 6.04 3.77 4.80
N PHE A 134 4.98 2.96 4.88
CA PHE A 134 3.65 3.42 5.29
C PHE A 134 3.67 4.05 6.69
N MET A 135 4.39 3.45 7.64
CA MET A 135 4.43 3.94 9.03
C MET A 135 5.26 5.23 9.20
N GLU A 136 6.03 5.65 8.19
CA GLU A 136 6.70 6.95 8.20
C GLU A 136 5.70 8.11 8.16
N LEU A 137 4.46 7.88 7.70
CA LEU A 137 3.38 8.87 7.74
C LEU A 137 3.15 9.42 9.16
N VAL A 138 3.41 8.58 10.17
CA VAL A 138 3.29 8.89 11.60
C VAL A 138 4.67 8.93 12.30
N GLY A 139 5.75 9.10 11.52
CA GLY A 139 7.12 9.23 12.03
C GLY A 139 7.73 7.96 12.60
N LYS A 140 7.15 6.78 12.32
CA LYS A 140 7.66 5.48 12.80
C LYS A 140 8.46 4.80 11.68
N GLN A 141 9.68 4.35 11.99
CA GLN A 141 10.50 3.51 11.10
C GLN A 141 10.26 2.04 11.43
N LYS A 142 9.06 1.53 11.12
CA LYS A 142 8.69 0.13 11.35
C LYS A 142 7.81 -0.40 10.23
N ASP A 143 7.84 -1.71 10.07
CA ASP A 143 6.96 -2.41 9.14
C ASP A 143 5.54 -2.52 9.69
N VAL A 144 4.61 -2.74 8.77
CA VAL A 144 3.30 -3.32 9.07
C VAL A 144 3.43 -4.83 8.96
N ALA A 145 3.29 -5.50 10.10
CA ALA A 145 3.53 -6.93 10.27
C ALA A 145 2.74 -7.79 9.25
N ASP A 146 3.40 -8.77 8.64
CA ASP A 146 2.76 -9.72 7.72
C ASP A 146 2.06 -10.86 8.48
N CYS A 147 0.75 -10.99 8.25
CA CYS A 147 -0.09 -12.00 8.88
C CYS A 147 -0.28 -13.26 8.03
N TYR A 148 0.35 -13.37 6.86
CA TYR A 148 0.18 -14.54 5.99
C TYR A 148 0.52 -15.86 6.71
N GLY A 149 -0.42 -16.82 6.69
CA GLY A 149 -0.27 -18.13 7.30
C GLY A 149 -0.28 -18.13 8.83
N LYS A 150 -0.69 -17.02 9.47
CA LYS A 150 -0.83 -16.91 10.93
C LYS A 150 -2.27 -17.21 11.34
N ASP A 151 -2.41 -18.03 12.37
CA ASP A 151 -3.68 -18.32 13.04
C ASP A 151 -3.68 -17.66 14.43
N ASP A 152 -3.66 -16.33 14.43
CA ASP A 152 -3.56 -15.51 15.65
C ASP A 152 -4.41 -14.25 15.51
N ALA A 153 -5.60 -14.27 16.12
CA ALA A 153 -6.57 -13.19 16.02
C ALA A 153 -6.02 -11.85 16.55
N ASP A 154 -5.24 -11.86 17.64
CA ASP A 154 -4.70 -10.64 18.24
C ASP A 154 -3.62 -10.02 17.35
N PHE A 155 -2.81 -10.85 16.71
CA PHE A 155 -1.82 -10.40 15.74
C PHE A 155 -2.47 -9.73 14.51
N HIS A 156 -3.53 -10.35 13.97
CA HIS A 156 -4.31 -9.77 12.88
C HIS A 156 -4.97 -8.45 13.29
N ARG A 157 -5.53 -8.39 14.50
CA ARG A 157 -6.13 -7.17 15.06
C ARG A 157 -5.10 -6.06 15.17
N GLN A 158 -3.93 -6.34 15.74
CA GLN A 158 -2.87 -5.34 15.87
C GLN A 158 -2.44 -4.79 14.51
N MET A 159 -2.29 -5.64 13.50
CA MET A 159 -1.97 -5.23 12.14
C MET A 159 -3.04 -4.29 11.56
N VAL A 160 -4.33 -4.65 11.68
CA VAL A 160 -5.44 -3.80 11.20
C VAL A 160 -5.44 -2.44 11.90
N MET A 161 -5.27 -2.44 13.22
CA MET A 161 -5.29 -1.21 14.02
C MET A 161 -4.07 -0.32 13.74
N ASP A 162 -2.89 -0.90 13.54
CA ASP A 162 -1.69 -0.17 13.13
C ASP A 162 -1.88 0.54 11.78
N ILE A 163 -2.48 -0.14 10.80
CA ILE A 163 -2.80 0.48 9.49
C ILE A 163 -3.83 1.59 9.66
N ASN A 164 -4.88 1.35 10.45
CA ASN A 164 -5.95 2.32 10.69
C ASN A 164 -5.43 3.59 11.39
N GLU A 165 -4.61 3.43 12.44
CA GLU A 165 -3.94 4.54 13.14
C GLU A 165 -3.01 5.29 12.18
N GLY A 166 -2.18 4.57 11.43
CA GLY A 166 -1.25 5.15 10.46
C GLY A 166 -1.96 5.97 9.39
N ALA A 167 -3.09 5.50 8.87
CA ALA A 167 -3.90 6.23 7.89
C ALA A 167 -4.55 7.48 8.52
N ARG A 168 -5.23 7.34 9.65
CA ARG A 168 -5.94 8.43 10.33
C ARG A 168 -4.99 9.55 10.76
N ASP A 169 -3.91 9.20 11.44
CA ASP A 169 -3.00 10.17 12.04
C ASP A 169 -2.00 10.70 10.99
N GLY A 170 -1.77 9.92 9.93
CA GLY A 170 -0.82 10.22 8.85
C GLY A 170 -1.41 10.93 7.63
N ILE A 171 -2.73 11.10 7.52
CA ILE A 171 -3.36 11.58 6.28
C ILE A 171 -2.85 12.96 5.82
N ARG A 172 -2.61 13.88 6.77
CA ARG A 172 -2.07 15.21 6.46
C ARG A 172 -0.61 15.13 6.00
N THR A 173 0.17 14.21 6.55
CA THR A 173 1.55 13.94 6.11
C THR A 173 1.56 13.43 4.67
N MET A 174 0.68 12.48 4.35
CA MET A 174 0.53 11.93 3.00
C MET A 174 0.23 13.05 1.98
N ILE A 175 -0.76 13.89 2.27
CA ILE A 175 -1.15 15.01 1.40
C ILE A 175 0.03 15.95 1.18
N ARG A 176 0.71 16.37 2.25
CA ARG A 176 1.86 17.26 2.17
C ARG A 176 2.95 16.67 1.28
N TRP A 177 3.31 15.40 1.47
CA TRP A 177 4.34 14.75 0.65
C TRP A 177 3.95 14.68 -0.82
N VAL A 178 2.68 14.38 -1.13
CA VAL A 178 2.20 14.40 -2.52
C VAL A 178 2.32 15.81 -3.11
N GLU A 179 1.91 16.84 -2.38
CA GLU A 179 1.98 18.24 -2.85
C GLU A 179 3.44 18.68 -3.07
N GLU A 180 4.35 18.30 -2.18
CA GLU A 180 5.80 18.56 -2.33
C GLU A 180 6.38 17.85 -3.57
N LEU A 181 6.03 16.58 -3.80
CA LEU A 181 6.52 15.78 -4.92
C LEU A 181 5.98 16.29 -6.27
N GLU A 182 4.71 16.69 -6.35
CA GLU A 182 4.13 17.28 -7.57
C GLU A 182 4.76 18.64 -7.88
N ALA A 183 4.96 19.49 -6.87
CA ALA A 183 5.63 20.78 -7.05
C ALA A 183 7.10 20.64 -7.49
N ASP A 184 7.80 19.59 -7.03
CA ASP A 184 9.15 19.25 -7.49
C ASP A 184 9.14 18.75 -8.95
N LYS A 185 8.16 17.94 -9.33
CA LYS A 185 7.98 17.43 -10.71
C LYS A 185 7.75 18.58 -11.70
N GLU A 186 6.84 19.49 -11.38
CA GLU A 186 6.58 20.69 -12.20
C GLU A 186 7.83 21.56 -12.36
N ARG A 187 8.61 21.76 -11.29
CA ARG A 187 9.87 22.53 -11.37
C ARG A 187 10.94 21.89 -12.27
N ARG A 188 10.98 20.55 -12.33
CA ARG A 188 11.98 19.81 -13.14
C ARG A 188 11.59 19.68 -14.60
N PHE A 189 10.30 19.56 -14.90
CA PHE A 189 9.82 19.17 -16.23
C PHE A 189 8.81 20.15 -16.86
N GLY A 190 8.33 21.15 -16.13
CA GLY A 190 7.26 22.07 -16.54
C GLY A 190 7.69 23.32 -17.33
N ASN A 191 8.96 23.41 -17.76
CA ASN A 191 9.44 24.49 -18.65
C ASN A 191 9.65 23.98 -20.10
N GLY A 192 8.68 23.23 -20.62
CA GLY A 192 8.65 22.74 -22.01
C GLY A 192 7.64 23.50 -22.87
#